data_AF-A0A841CSK3-F1
#
_entry.id   AF-A0A841CSK3-F1
#
_cell.length_a   1.000
_cell.length_b   1.000
_cell.length_c   1.000
_cell.angle_alpha   90.00
_cell.angle_beta   90.00
_cell.angle_gamma   90.00
#
_symmetry.space_group_name_H-M   'P 1'
#
loop_
_entity.id
_entity.type
_entity.pdbx_description
1 polymer ?
#
loop_
_entity_poly.entity_id
_entity_poly.type
_entity_poly.pdbx_seq_one_letter_code
_entity_poly.pdbx_strand_id
1 'polypeptide(L)'
;MTMNCEDTRISLGVYVLGALEPEERTLVEAHLEGCAECRAELAELTGVAGFLGRVSEDDVVQVASPPRAVLDRLLRAKARRRRMTRAMLSLAASVVLVGLGGTVWVTADRSEDRPTAASAPQYAADSGAEAGPLNAPEGGSALTGEAPGASRKSAASPGPESFAQGVPGELVMKGRDGAVRATVTALPGEKATEVRVVLSGVAEGTRFRLVVVGADGSRETAGNWIVDDPAYDESGAFPGTTTIPPGGIERFEIVTAGGRVLLDVRSPGR
;
A
#
# COMPACT_ATOMS: atom_id res chain seq x y z
N MET A 1 -5.56 42.90 -7.31
CA MET A 1 -5.43 42.31 -5.96
C MET A 1 -3.96 42.28 -5.61
N THR A 2 -3.55 42.79 -4.46
CA THR A 2 -2.15 42.75 -4.01
C THR A 2 -1.88 41.41 -3.35
N MET A 3 -0.82 40.72 -3.77
CA MET A 3 -0.38 39.45 -3.20
C MET A 3 0.29 39.70 -1.84
N ASN A 4 -0.09 38.94 -0.81
CA ASN A 4 0.52 39.06 0.52
C ASN A 4 1.84 38.26 0.58
N CYS A 5 2.57 38.37 1.70
CA CYS A 5 3.85 37.66 1.84
C CYS A 5 3.69 36.13 1.86
N GLU A 6 2.63 35.60 2.49
CA GLU A 6 2.39 34.16 2.59
C GLU A 6 2.15 33.53 1.20
N ASP A 7 1.26 34.14 0.42
CA ASP A 7 0.97 33.74 -0.96
C ASP A 7 2.23 33.83 -1.82
N THR A 8 2.99 34.92 -1.70
CA THR A 8 4.21 35.12 -2.49
C THR A 8 5.24 34.04 -2.17
N ARG A 9 5.48 33.72 -0.89
CA ARG A 9 6.45 32.69 -0.49
C ARG A 9 6.12 31.31 -1.05
N ILE A 10 4.84 30.93 -1.06
CA ILE A 10 4.39 29.67 -1.65
C ILE A 10 4.70 29.65 -3.16
N SER A 11 4.46 30.77 -3.85
CA SER A 11 4.71 30.89 -5.30
C SER A 11 6.20 31.01 -5.67
N LEU A 12 7.11 31.38 -4.75
CA LEU A 12 8.55 31.53 -5.05
C LEU A 12 9.19 30.25 -5.59
N GLY A 13 8.78 29.08 -5.11
CA GLY A 13 9.29 27.80 -5.58
C GLY A 13 8.93 27.52 -7.05
N VAL A 14 7.72 27.88 -7.48
CA VAL A 14 7.27 27.70 -8.86
C VAL A 14 7.82 28.82 -9.76
N TYR A 15 7.95 30.03 -9.20
CA TYR A 15 8.60 31.18 -9.86
C TYR A 15 10.05 30.86 -10.24
N VAL A 16 10.87 30.34 -9.32
CA VAL A 16 12.29 30.06 -9.58
C VAL A 16 12.49 28.92 -10.59
N LEU A 17 11.53 27.99 -10.67
CA LEU A 17 11.51 26.92 -11.68
C LEU A 17 10.95 27.40 -13.03
N GLY A 18 10.49 28.66 -13.13
CA GLY A 18 9.94 29.23 -14.35
C GLY A 18 8.56 28.70 -14.75
N ALA A 19 7.86 28.00 -13.85
CA ALA A 19 6.61 27.30 -14.11
C ALA A 19 5.35 28.09 -13.72
N LEU A 20 5.51 29.36 -13.36
CA LEU A 20 4.40 30.24 -12.98
C LEU A 20 3.70 30.82 -14.21
N GLU A 21 2.37 30.92 -14.15
CA GLU A 21 1.57 31.59 -15.17
C GLU A 21 1.95 33.08 -15.30
N PRO A 22 1.84 33.69 -16.49
CA PRO A 22 2.30 35.06 -16.71
C PRO A 22 1.65 36.09 -15.78
N GLU A 23 0.34 35.94 -15.49
CA GLU A 23 -0.41 36.87 -14.65
C GLU A 23 0.08 36.80 -13.19
N GLU A 24 0.22 35.59 -12.64
CA GLU A 24 0.73 35.38 -11.28
C GLU A 24 2.19 35.85 -11.15
N ARG A 25 3.00 35.68 -12.19
CA ARG A 25 4.38 36.18 -12.23
C ARG A 25 4.46 37.68 -12.00
N THR A 26 3.59 38.46 -12.65
CA THR A 26 3.58 39.91 -12.46
C THR A 26 3.23 40.30 -11.02
N LEU A 27 2.36 39.53 -10.34
CA LEU A 27 2.00 39.77 -8.95
C LEU A 27 3.19 39.48 -8.01
N VAL A 28 3.90 38.38 -8.24
CA VAL A 28 5.11 38.02 -7.48
C VAL A 28 6.21 39.07 -7.69
N GLU A 29 6.48 39.48 -8.93
CA GLU A 29 7.50 40.48 -9.25
C GLU A 29 7.19 41.83 -8.60
N ALA A 30 5.94 42.30 -8.67
CA ALA A 30 5.50 43.52 -8.01
C ALA A 30 5.68 43.45 -6.47
N HIS A 31 5.46 42.29 -5.86
CA HIS A 31 5.70 42.12 -4.42
C HIS A 31 7.21 42.14 -4.08
N LEU A 32 8.04 41.53 -4.92
CA LEU A 32 9.50 41.47 -4.72
C LEU A 32 10.16 42.85 -4.80
N GLU A 33 9.61 43.79 -5.58
CA GLU A 33 10.06 45.18 -5.59
C GLU A 33 9.96 45.85 -4.20
N GLY A 34 8.93 45.50 -3.43
CA GLY A 34 8.64 46.12 -2.13
C GLY A 34 9.10 45.33 -0.90
N CYS A 35 9.33 44.02 -1.00
CA CYS A 35 9.56 43.14 0.15
C CYS A 35 10.98 42.56 0.19
N ALA A 36 11.76 42.95 1.20
CA ALA A 36 13.13 42.46 1.38
C ALA A 36 13.18 40.99 1.85
N GLU A 37 12.20 40.55 2.66
CA GLU A 37 12.13 39.18 3.17
C GLU A 37 11.91 38.17 2.04
N CYS A 38 10.91 38.41 1.19
CA CYS A 38 10.63 37.55 0.02
C CYS A 38 11.81 37.53 -0.97
N ARG A 39 12.57 38.62 -1.11
CA ARG A 39 13.81 38.63 -1.91
C ARG A 39 14.93 37.78 -1.31
N ALA A 40 15.07 37.78 0.02
CA ALA A 40 16.05 36.93 0.69
C ALA A 40 15.70 35.45 0.52
N GLU A 41 14.42 35.10 0.66
CA GLU A 41 13.94 33.73 0.46
C GLU A 41 14.11 33.26 -0.99
N LEU A 42 13.83 34.13 -1.96
CA LEU A 42 14.12 33.85 -3.37
C LEU A 42 15.62 33.57 -3.60
N ALA A 43 16.52 34.33 -2.95
CA ALA A 43 17.96 34.10 -3.05
C ALA A 43 18.37 32.72 -2.52
N GLU A 44 17.76 32.25 -1.41
CA GLU A 44 18.00 30.89 -0.89
C GLU A 44 17.51 29.82 -1.89
N LEU A 45 16.33 30.00 -2.46
CA LEU A 45 15.73 29.03 -3.40
C LEU A 45 16.49 28.96 -4.73
N THR A 46 16.98 30.09 -5.26
CA THR A 46 17.77 30.12 -6.50
C THR A 46 19.03 29.26 -6.42
N GLY A 47 19.63 29.14 -5.24
CA GLY A 47 20.76 28.23 -5.01
C GLY A 47 20.40 26.78 -5.29
N VAL A 48 19.28 26.30 -4.74
CA VAL A 48 18.79 24.92 -4.93
C VAL A 48 18.30 24.69 -6.36
N ALA A 49 17.56 25.63 -6.93
CA ALA A 49 17.06 25.54 -8.30
C ALA A 49 18.21 25.44 -9.32
N GLY A 50 19.34 26.10 -9.08
CA GLY A 50 20.54 25.98 -9.89
C GLY A 50 21.13 24.56 -9.95
N PHE A 51 20.97 23.76 -8.89
CA PHE A 51 21.34 22.34 -8.92
C PHE A 51 20.36 21.51 -9.73
N LEU A 52 19.05 21.77 -9.60
CA LEU A 52 18.02 21.08 -10.38
C LEU A 52 18.18 21.31 -11.88
N GLY A 53 18.61 22.51 -12.29
CA GLY A 53 18.92 22.81 -13.69
C GLY A 53 20.09 22.01 -14.30
N ARG A 54 20.87 21.27 -13.49
CA ARG A 54 21.94 20.38 -13.99
C ARG A 54 21.44 18.98 -14.34
N VAL A 55 20.23 18.63 -13.92
CA VAL A 55 19.64 17.31 -14.20
C VAL A 55 19.21 17.29 -15.66
N SER A 56 19.75 16.35 -16.43
CA SER A 56 19.34 16.16 -17.82
C SER A 56 18.05 15.36 -17.91
N GLU A 57 17.35 15.46 -19.04
CA GLU A 57 16.17 14.62 -19.30
C GLU A 57 16.51 13.12 -19.25
N ASP A 58 17.70 12.75 -19.74
CA ASP A 58 18.20 11.37 -19.67
C ASP A 58 18.36 10.89 -18.23
N ASP A 59 18.84 11.74 -17.31
CA ASP A 59 18.94 11.40 -15.88
C ASP A 59 17.57 11.13 -15.27
N VAL A 60 16.55 11.93 -15.62
CA VAL A 60 15.17 11.73 -15.17
C VAL A 60 14.60 10.42 -15.71
N VAL A 61 14.82 10.12 -16.99
CA VAL A 61 14.36 8.88 -17.63
C VAL A 61 15.00 7.65 -17.00
N GLN A 62 16.29 7.73 -16.64
CA GLN A 62 16.99 6.62 -15.98
C GLN A 62 16.44 6.35 -14.58
N VAL A 63 16.15 7.38 -13.78
CA VAL A 63 15.54 7.20 -12.45
C VAL A 63 14.11 6.67 -12.55
N ALA A 64 13.34 7.17 -13.52
CA ALA A 64 11.93 6.78 -13.72
C ALA A 64 11.77 5.38 -14.32
N SER A 65 12.79 4.86 -15.02
CA SER A 65 12.78 3.53 -15.62
C SER A 65 13.47 2.52 -14.70
N PRO A 66 12.75 1.73 -13.88
CA PRO A 66 13.38 0.67 -13.11
C PRO A 66 14.13 -0.29 -14.05
N PRO A 67 15.26 -0.89 -13.62
CA PRO A 67 16.04 -1.79 -14.46
C PRO A 67 15.11 -2.85 -15.09
N ARG A 68 15.17 -3.01 -16.42
CA ARG A 68 14.26 -3.92 -17.16
C ARG A 68 14.24 -5.34 -16.57
N ALA A 69 15.35 -5.78 -15.95
CA ALA A 69 15.44 -7.03 -15.22
C ALA A 69 14.40 -7.18 -14.08
N VAL A 70 14.09 -6.11 -13.35
CA VAL A 70 13.08 -6.11 -12.28
C VAL A 70 11.68 -6.23 -12.88
N LEU A 71 11.38 -5.43 -13.92
CA LEU A 71 10.11 -5.51 -14.64
C LEU A 71 9.89 -6.91 -15.23
N ASP A 72 10.91 -7.47 -15.88
CA ASP A 72 10.88 -8.81 -16.45
C ASP A 72 10.66 -9.87 -15.37
N ARG A 73 11.30 -9.74 -14.20
CA ARG A 73 11.09 -10.65 -13.08
C ARG A 73 9.66 -10.61 -12.58
N LEU A 74 9.06 -9.42 -12.48
CA LEU A 74 7.66 -9.24 -12.09
C LEU A 74 6.69 -9.82 -13.13
N LEU A 75 6.93 -9.56 -14.41
CA LEU A 75 6.12 -10.09 -15.51
C LEU A 75 6.22 -11.62 -15.60
N ARG A 76 7.42 -12.19 -15.45
CA ARG A 76 7.64 -13.65 -15.41
C ARG A 76 6.97 -14.29 -14.20
N ALA A 77 7.05 -13.66 -13.02
CA ALA A 77 6.36 -14.14 -11.83
C ALA A 77 4.84 -14.19 -12.03
N LYS A 78 4.25 -13.13 -12.62
CA LYS A 78 2.82 -13.05 -12.94
C LYS A 78 2.42 -14.09 -14.00
N ALA A 79 3.23 -14.27 -15.04
CA ALA A 79 2.99 -15.27 -16.08
C ALA A 79 3.05 -16.70 -15.53
N ARG A 80 4.03 -17.00 -14.66
CA ARG A 80 4.15 -18.30 -13.98
C ARG A 80 2.93 -18.59 -13.12
N ARG A 81 2.45 -17.62 -12.34
CA ARG A 81 1.25 -17.78 -11.52
C ARG A 81 0.01 -18.12 -12.34
N ARG A 82 -0.20 -17.40 -13.47
CA ARG A 82 -1.30 -17.67 -14.41
C ARG A 82 -1.21 -19.06 -15.06
N ARG A 83 0.00 -19.52 -15.41
CA ARG A 83 0.20 -20.86 -15.96
C ARG A 83 -0.12 -21.94 -14.92
N MET A 84 0.34 -21.75 -13.67
CA MET A 84 0.07 -22.71 -12.60
C MET A 84 -1.42 -22.77 -12.22
N THR A 85 -2.12 -21.64 -12.15
CA THR A 85 -3.57 -21.65 -11.88
C THR A 85 -4.36 -22.34 -12.99
N ARG A 86 -3.99 -22.12 -14.25
CA ARG A 86 -4.61 -22.83 -15.39
C ARG A 86 -4.34 -24.33 -15.34
N ALA A 87 -3.11 -24.75 -15.02
CA ALA A 87 -2.75 -26.16 -14.88
C ALA A 87 -3.54 -26.84 -13.75
N MET A 88 -3.73 -26.15 -12.62
CA MET A 88 -4.53 -26.66 -11.50
C MET A 88 -6.02 -26.78 -11.86
N LEU A 89 -6.57 -25.79 -12.58
CA LEU A 89 -7.95 -25.86 -13.06
C LEU A 89 -8.16 -27.01 -14.06
N SER A 90 -7.21 -27.24 -14.98
CA SER A 90 -7.30 -28.38 -15.90
C SER A 90 -7.22 -29.72 -15.17
N LEU A 91 -6.35 -29.83 -14.16
CA LEU A 91 -6.23 -31.05 -13.35
C LEU A 91 -7.53 -31.33 -12.58
N ALA A 92 -8.11 -30.31 -11.95
CA ALA A 92 -9.40 -30.44 -11.26
C ALA A 92 -10.53 -30.85 -12.21
N ALA A 93 -10.59 -30.28 -13.42
CA ALA A 93 -11.57 -30.68 -14.43
C ALA A 93 -11.39 -32.15 -14.87
N SER A 94 -10.14 -32.62 -15.03
CA SER A 94 -9.87 -34.02 -15.34
C SER A 94 -10.33 -34.99 -14.24
N VAL A 95 -10.14 -34.65 -12.96
CA VAL A 95 -10.61 -35.47 -11.84
C VAL A 95 -12.13 -35.57 -11.81
N VAL A 96 -12.85 -34.48 -12.10
CA VAL A 96 -14.32 -34.48 -12.19
C VAL A 96 -14.81 -35.36 -13.34
N LEU A 97 -14.16 -35.32 -14.50
CA LEU A 97 -14.52 -36.17 -15.65
C LEU A 97 -14.26 -37.65 -15.37
N VAL A 98 -13.16 -38.01 -14.69
CA VAL A 98 -12.90 -39.40 -14.29
C VAL A 98 -13.88 -39.87 -13.20
N GLY A 99 -14.23 -39.00 -12.25
CA GLY A 99 -15.22 -39.29 -11.22
C GLY A 99 -16.63 -39.52 -11.77
N LEU A 100 -17.07 -38.68 -12.72
CA LEU A 100 -18.37 -38.84 -13.39
C LEU A 100 -18.38 -39.97 -14.43
N GLY A 101 -17.27 -40.18 -15.15
CA GLY A 101 -17.14 -41.29 -16.11
C GLY A 101 -17.03 -42.65 -15.42
N GLY A 102 -16.38 -42.73 -14.26
CA GLY A 102 -16.25 -43.95 -13.46
C GLY A 102 -17.58 -44.40 -12.83
N THR A 103 -18.43 -43.47 -12.40
CA THR A 103 -19.76 -43.82 -11.85
C THR A 103 -20.73 -44.34 -12.91
N VAL A 104 -20.63 -43.87 -14.16
CA VAL A 104 -21.44 -44.37 -15.28
C VAL A 104 -21.01 -45.78 -15.72
N TRP A 105 -19.72 -46.10 -15.66
CA TRP A 105 -19.23 -47.43 -16.04
C TRP A 105 -19.58 -48.51 -15.00
N VAL A 106 -19.55 -48.16 -13.71
CA VAL A 106 -19.87 -49.09 -12.59
C VAL A 106 -21.36 -49.42 -12.48
N THR A 107 -22.26 -48.55 -12.97
CA THR A 107 -23.71 -48.84 -13.00
C THR A 107 -24.14 -49.61 -14.24
N ALA A 108 -23.38 -49.55 -15.34
CA ALA A 108 -23.65 -50.33 -16.54
C ALA A 108 -23.39 -51.83 -16.35
N ASP A 109 -22.39 -52.19 -15.54
CA ASP A 109 -21.99 -53.58 -15.26
C ASP A 109 -22.99 -54.34 -14.34
N ARG A 110 -23.98 -53.65 -13.75
CA ARG A 110 -25.00 -54.26 -12.88
C ARG A 110 -26.31 -54.66 -13.60
N SER A 111 -26.35 -54.62 -14.93
CA SER A 111 -27.59 -54.87 -15.70
C SER A 111 -27.79 -56.32 -16.17
N GLU A 112 -26.97 -57.28 -15.74
CA GLU A 112 -27.21 -58.72 -15.94
C GLU A 112 -27.70 -59.38 -14.64
N ASP A 113 -28.89 -59.00 -14.16
CA ASP A 113 -29.71 -59.91 -13.36
C ASP A 113 -31.18 -59.47 -13.39
N ARG A 114 -31.94 -60.07 -14.30
CA ARG A 114 -33.41 -59.99 -14.38
C ARG A 114 -34.01 -61.31 -13.90
N PRO A 115 -34.94 -61.26 -12.95
CA PRO A 115 -36.06 -62.20 -12.92
C PRO A 115 -37.36 -61.52 -13.37
N THR A 116 -38.15 -62.28 -14.11
CA THR A 116 -39.42 -61.94 -14.78
C THR A 116 -40.65 -62.19 -13.88
N ALA A 117 -41.78 -61.56 -14.26
CA ALA A 117 -43.20 -61.86 -13.96
C ALA A 117 -43.87 -60.88 -12.95
N ALA A 118 -45.12 -60.40 -13.07
CA ALA A 118 -46.25 -60.66 -13.98
C ALA A 118 -47.22 -59.43 -13.98
N SER A 119 -48.20 -59.44 -14.90
CA SER A 119 -49.10 -58.33 -15.29
C SER A 119 -50.38 -58.11 -14.43
N ALA A 120 -50.81 -56.82 -14.33
CA ALA A 120 -52.16 -56.15 -14.41
C ALA A 120 -53.39 -56.65 -13.59
N PRO A 121 -54.49 -55.85 -13.34
CA PRO A 121 -54.92 -54.58 -13.99
C PRO A 121 -55.58 -53.43 -13.13
N GLN A 122 -55.65 -52.23 -13.77
CA GLN A 122 -56.72 -51.18 -13.88
C GLN A 122 -57.54 -50.59 -12.69
N TYR A 123 -57.65 -49.23 -12.66
CA TYR A 123 -58.85 -48.33 -12.70
C TYR A 123 -58.37 -46.86 -12.44
N ALA A 124 -58.40 -45.93 -13.41
CA ALA A 124 -59.45 -44.95 -13.81
C ALA A 124 -59.49 -43.59 -13.04
N ALA A 125 -59.59 -42.52 -13.85
CA ALA A 125 -60.08 -41.14 -13.59
C ALA A 125 -59.19 -40.20 -12.73
N ASP A 126 -59.11 -38.88 -12.90
CA ASP A 126 -59.97 -37.92 -13.61
C ASP A 126 -59.23 -36.56 -13.84
N SER A 127 -59.52 -35.93 -14.99
CA SER A 127 -59.67 -34.51 -15.37
C SER A 127 -58.82 -33.33 -14.83
N GLY A 128 -58.52 -32.41 -15.79
CA GLY A 128 -58.61 -30.94 -15.63
C GLY A 128 -57.32 -30.15 -15.97
N ALA A 129 -57.04 -29.79 -17.24
CA ALA A 129 -57.52 -28.59 -17.97
C ALA A 129 -56.91 -27.26 -17.44
N GLU A 130 -55.95 -26.65 -18.18
CA GLU A 130 -56.12 -25.46 -19.05
C GLU A 130 -55.88 -24.14 -18.25
N ALA A 131 -55.27 -23.04 -18.70
CA ALA A 131 -54.97 -22.51 -20.02
C ALA A 131 -53.80 -21.48 -19.89
N GLY A 132 -53.06 -21.22 -20.99
CA GLY A 132 -52.32 -19.95 -21.16
C GLY A 132 -53.27 -18.81 -21.55
N PRO A 133 -52.88 -17.78 -22.32
CA PRO A 133 -51.54 -17.32 -22.73
C PRO A 133 -51.43 -15.77 -22.57
N LEU A 134 -50.36 -15.14 -23.08
CA LEU A 134 -50.40 -14.02 -24.06
C LEU A 134 -49.08 -13.21 -24.11
N ASN A 135 -48.72 -12.88 -25.36
CA ASN A 135 -47.50 -12.20 -25.80
C ASN A 135 -47.53 -10.67 -25.58
N ALA A 136 -46.31 -10.11 -25.43
CA ALA A 136 -45.64 -8.87 -25.93
C ALA A 136 -46.43 -7.82 -26.78
N PRO A 137 -45.85 -6.65 -27.22
CA PRO A 137 -44.52 -6.03 -27.01
C PRO A 137 -44.53 -4.46 -26.88
N GLU A 138 -43.32 -3.86 -26.95
CA GLU A 138 -42.93 -2.52 -27.49
C GLU A 138 -42.88 -1.24 -26.61
N GLY A 139 -41.69 -0.61 -26.62
CA GLY A 139 -41.53 0.83 -26.89
C GLY A 139 -40.79 1.68 -25.85
N GLY A 140 -39.67 2.32 -26.26
CA GLY A 140 -39.23 3.61 -25.68
C GLY A 140 -37.73 3.82 -25.46
N SER A 141 -37.07 4.52 -26.39
CA SER A 141 -35.70 5.08 -26.29
C SER A 141 -35.52 6.10 -25.17
N ALA A 142 -34.30 6.22 -24.61
CA ALA A 142 -33.40 7.39 -24.72
C ALA A 142 -32.46 7.62 -23.51
N LEU A 143 -31.15 7.60 -23.81
CA LEU A 143 -30.09 8.54 -23.39
C LEU A 143 -29.44 8.51 -21.97
N THR A 144 -28.11 8.38 -22.04
CA THR A 144 -27.02 9.07 -21.28
C THR A 144 -26.60 8.61 -19.88
N GLY A 145 -25.28 8.34 -19.77
CA GLY A 145 -24.46 8.75 -18.61
C GLY A 145 -23.84 7.64 -17.75
N GLU A 146 -22.90 6.85 -18.28
CA GLU A 146 -22.15 5.88 -17.47
C GLU A 146 -20.75 6.41 -17.12
N ALA A 147 -20.50 6.68 -15.84
CA ALA A 147 -19.17 6.86 -15.25
C ALA A 147 -18.77 5.55 -14.54
N PRO A 148 -17.62 4.93 -14.81
CA PRO A 148 -17.24 3.71 -14.11
C PRO A 148 -16.57 4.01 -12.78
N GLY A 149 -17.24 3.59 -11.69
CA GLY A 149 -16.66 3.41 -10.38
C GLY A 149 -15.57 2.33 -10.40
N ALA A 150 -14.35 2.69 -10.02
CA ALA A 150 -13.25 1.76 -9.80
C ALA A 150 -13.28 1.26 -8.36
N SER A 151 -13.98 0.15 -8.14
CA SER A 151 -13.78 -0.73 -6.99
C SER A 151 -12.36 -1.31 -7.06
N ARG A 152 -11.45 -0.87 -6.17
CA ARG A 152 -10.15 -1.53 -5.97
C ARG A 152 -10.19 -2.40 -4.73
N LYS A 153 -10.03 -3.69 -4.99
CA LYS A 153 -10.03 -4.81 -4.06
C LYS A 153 -8.99 -4.64 -2.96
N SER A 154 -9.48 -4.76 -1.74
CA SER A 154 -8.78 -5.11 -0.51
C SER A 154 -7.85 -6.31 -0.75
N ALA A 155 -6.55 -6.12 -0.50
CA ALA A 155 -5.61 -7.21 -0.35
C ALA A 155 -5.47 -7.48 1.15
N ALA A 156 -5.77 -8.72 1.52
CA ALA A 156 -5.97 -9.19 2.88
C ALA A 156 -4.78 -8.94 3.82
N SER A 157 -5.08 -8.38 4.99
CA SER A 157 -4.29 -8.49 6.21
C SER A 157 -4.11 -9.97 6.61
N PRO A 158 -2.95 -10.39 7.14
CA PRO A 158 -2.89 -11.60 7.96
C PRO A 158 -3.72 -11.34 9.23
N GLY A 159 -4.62 -12.27 9.55
CA GLY A 159 -5.48 -12.20 10.74
C GLY A 159 -4.74 -12.50 12.05
N PRO A 160 -5.40 -12.23 13.19
CA PRO A 160 -4.76 -12.18 14.50
C PRO A 160 -4.72 -13.57 15.15
N GLU A 161 -3.70 -14.37 14.83
CA GLU A 161 -3.37 -15.53 15.65
C GLU A 161 -1.84 -15.56 15.89
N SER A 162 -1.48 -15.42 17.17
CA SER A 162 -0.15 -15.57 17.76
C SER A 162 0.68 -14.29 18.00
N PHE A 163 0.21 -13.45 18.95
CA PHE A 163 1.01 -12.38 19.58
C PHE A 163 1.19 -12.60 21.10
N ALA A 164 1.30 -13.85 21.56
CA ALA A 164 1.54 -14.15 22.97
C ALA A 164 2.93 -14.74 23.27
N GLN A 165 3.80 -14.87 22.25
CA GLN A 165 5.17 -15.32 22.41
C GLN A 165 6.04 -14.43 21.53
N GLY A 166 6.97 -13.69 22.14
CA GLY A 166 7.86 -12.76 21.43
C GLY A 166 8.48 -13.44 20.21
N VAL A 167 8.47 -12.76 19.07
CA VAL A 167 8.94 -13.36 17.82
C VAL A 167 10.45 -13.59 17.96
N PRO A 168 11.00 -14.77 17.64
CA PRO A 168 12.45 -14.99 17.68
C PRO A 168 13.19 -13.94 16.82
N GLY A 169 14.08 -13.17 17.46
CA GLY A 169 14.81 -12.07 16.80
C GLY A 169 14.11 -10.71 16.84
N GLU A 170 12.95 -10.61 17.51
CA GLU A 170 12.33 -9.33 17.84
C GLU A 170 13.19 -8.56 18.86
N LEU A 171 13.39 -7.28 18.59
CA LEU A 171 14.04 -6.35 19.49
C LEU A 171 13.02 -5.29 19.90
N VAL A 172 12.70 -5.24 21.20
CA VAL A 172 11.86 -4.19 21.77
C VAL A 172 12.72 -3.29 22.63
N MET A 173 12.80 -2.02 22.27
CA MET A 173 13.47 -0.98 23.04
C MET A 173 12.47 0.04 23.56
N LYS A 174 12.69 0.53 24.78
CA LYS A 174 11.86 1.55 25.41
C LYS A 174 12.74 2.67 25.93
N GLY A 175 12.35 3.91 25.65
CA GLY A 175 13.07 5.09 26.09
C GLY A 175 12.12 6.16 26.59
N ARG A 176 12.63 7.00 27.49
CA ARG A 176 11.91 8.15 28.01
C ARG A 176 12.87 9.31 28.24
N ASP A 177 12.45 10.50 27.83
CA ASP A 177 13.09 11.76 28.17
C ASP A 177 12.00 12.79 28.54
N GLY A 178 12.00 13.23 29.80
CA GLY A 178 10.94 14.07 30.35
C GLY A 178 9.52 13.49 30.15
N ALA A 179 8.71 14.22 29.38
CA ALA A 179 7.35 13.82 29.01
C ALA A 179 7.29 12.88 27.80
N VAL A 180 8.35 12.85 26.99
CA VAL A 180 8.43 12.06 25.76
C VAL A 180 8.75 10.61 26.11
N ARG A 181 7.93 9.67 25.63
CA ARG A 181 8.16 8.22 25.77
C ARG A 181 8.03 7.56 24.42
N ALA A 182 8.96 6.66 24.11
CA ALA A 182 8.87 5.82 22.92
C ALA A 182 9.04 4.34 23.25
N THR A 183 8.28 3.51 22.55
CA THR A 183 8.54 2.08 22.41
C THR A 183 8.85 1.81 20.95
N VAL A 184 10.01 1.24 20.67
CA VAL A 184 10.46 0.88 19.33
C VAL A 184 10.54 -0.64 19.27
N THR A 185 9.78 -1.22 18.36
CA THR A 185 9.80 -2.66 18.08
C THR A 185 10.44 -2.88 16.71
N ALA A 186 11.50 -3.67 16.66
CA ALA A 186 12.19 -4.06 15.44
C ALA A 186 12.02 -5.56 15.21
N LEU A 187 11.46 -5.91 14.06
CA LEU A 187 11.15 -7.28 13.66
C LEU A 187 12.01 -7.68 12.46
N PRO A 188 12.61 -8.87 12.46
CA PRO A 188 13.36 -9.36 11.32
C PRO A 188 12.40 -9.64 10.16
N GLY A 189 12.58 -8.94 9.03
CA GLY A 189 11.88 -9.20 7.78
C GLY A 189 12.76 -9.89 6.74
N GLU A 190 12.16 -10.42 5.66
CA GLU A 190 12.89 -11.18 4.63
C GLU A 190 13.95 -10.36 3.87
N LYS A 191 13.79 -9.04 3.80
CA LYS A 191 14.67 -8.13 3.03
C LYS A 191 15.20 -6.95 3.83
N ALA A 192 14.52 -6.60 4.92
CA ALA A 192 14.82 -5.45 5.76
C ALA A 192 14.23 -5.73 7.15
N THR A 193 14.77 -5.05 8.15
CA THR A 193 14.17 -5.00 9.49
C THR A 193 12.99 -4.05 9.45
N GLU A 194 11.81 -4.54 9.83
CA GLU A 194 10.63 -3.69 10.03
C GLU A 194 10.69 -3.05 11.40
N VAL A 195 10.45 -1.74 11.48
CA VAL A 195 10.50 -0.99 12.72
C VAL A 195 9.14 -0.34 12.95
N ARG A 196 8.60 -0.47 14.16
CA ARG A 196 7.37 0.19 14.61
C ARG A 196 7.70 1.07 15.80
N VAL A 197 7.33 2.34 15.73
CA VAL A 197 7.54 3.29 16.82
C VAL A 197 6.20 3.74 17.38
N VAL A 198 6.01 3.54 18.66
CA VAL A 198 4.90 4.13 19.42
C VAL A 198 5.48 5.28 20.23
N LEU A 199 5.01 6.50 19.98
CA LEU A 199 5.54 7.74 20.56
C LEU A 199 4.44 8.47 21.32
N SER A 200 4.73 8.95 22.52
CA SER A 200 3.79 9.71 23.35
C SER A 200 4.48 10.90 24.02
N GLY A 201 3.68 11.92 24.38
CA GLY A 201 4.19 13.13 25.02
C GLY A 201 4.88 14.12 24.07
N VAL A 202 4.65 13.98 22.76
CA VAL A 202 5.11 14.90 21.71
C VAL A 202 3.92 15.72 21.23
N ALA A 203 4.13 17.01 20.95
CA ALA A 203 3.06 17.90 20.49
C ALA A 203 2.57 17.49 19.09
N GLU A 204 1.25 17.61 18.86
CA GLU A 204 0.64 17.43 17.54
C GLU A 204 1.27 18.40 16.52
N GLY A 205 1.38 17.95 15.26
CA GLY A 205 2.08 18.66 14.20
C GLY A 205 3.60 18.59 14.26
N THR A 206 4.19 17.94 15.28
CA THR A 206 5.65 17.77 15.34
C THR A 206 6.14 16.85 14.25
N ARG A 207 7.04 17.36 13.39
CA ARG A 207 7.75 16.55 12.39
C ARG A 207 8.98 15.89 13.00
N PHE A 208 9.09 14.57 12.86
CA PHE A 208 10.26 13.83 13.33
C PHE A 208 10.68 12.74 12.34
N ARG A 209 11.92 12.29 12.48
CA ARG A 209 12.50 11.15 11.77
C ARG A 209 13.10 10.17 12.76
N LEU A 210 13.02 8.89 12.45
CA LEU A 210 13.68 7.83 13.21
C LEU A 210 15.02 7.50 12.54
N VAL A 211 16.10 7.64 13.29
CA VAL A 211 17.45 7.25 12.87
C VAL A 211 17.82 5.98 13.63
N VAL A 212 18.17 4.93 12.89
CA VAL A 212 18.71 3.67 13.40
C VAL A 212 20.22 3.76 13.38
N VAL A 213 20.85 3.51 14.52
CA VAL A 213 22.31 3.48 14.62
C VAL A 213 22.78 2.06 14.84
N GLY A 214 23.59 1.56 13.92
CA GLY A 214 24.20 0.24 14.01
C GLY A 214 25.39 0.23 14.97
N ALA A 215 25.72 -0.95 15.51
CA ALA A 215 26.89 -1.15 16.36
C ALA A 215 28.23 -0.92 15.65
N ASP A 216 28.22 -0.87 14.32
CA ASP A 216 29.35 -0.49 13.46
C ASP A 216 29.46 1.03 13.25
N GLY A 217 28.57 1.82 13.87
CA GLY A 217 28.48 3.27 13.72
C GLY A 217 27.72 3.72 12.48
N SER A 218 27.18 2.81 11.66
CA SER A 218 26.31 3.15 10.53
C SER A 218 25.04 3.84 11.04
N ARG A 219 24.51 4.77 10.22
CA ARG A 219 23.31 5.56 10.57
C ARG A 219 22.35 5.53 9.40
N GLU A 220 21.18 4.95 9.60
CA GLU A 220 20.12 4.86 8.60
C GLU A 220 18.87 5.59 9.05
N THR A 221 18.15 6.22 8.13
CA THR A 221 16.84 6.82 8.45
C THR A 221 15.75 5.80 8.11
N ALA A 222 15.04 5.32 9.13
CA ALA A 222 14.00 4.31 8.95
C ALA A 222 12.66 4.89 8.47
N GLY A 223 12.43 6.19 8.69
CA GLY A 223 11.25 6.90 8.21
C GLY A 223 11.14 8.32 8.76
N ASN A 224 10.16 9.07 8.24
CA ASN A 224 9.81 10.43 8.61
C ASN A 224 8.29 10.55 8.75
N TRP A 225 7.84 11.25 9.79
CA TRP A 225 6.41 11.39 10.08
C TRP A 225 6.08 12.74 10.69
N ILE A 226 4.78 13.01 10.75
CA ILE A 226 4.18 14.10 11.51
C ILE A 226 3.31 13.45 12.59
N VAL A 227 3.35 13.98 13.81
CA VAL A 227 2.48 13.53 14.91
C VAL A 227 1.09 14.10 14.68
N ASP A 228 0.20 13.31 14.07
CA ASP A 228 -1.16 13.75 13.73
C ASP A 228 -2.22 13.24 14.74
N ASP A 229 -1.88 12.23 15.56
CA ASP A 229 -2.71 11.66 16.63
C ASP A 229 -1.76 11.11 17.72
N PRO A 230 -2.06 11.22 19.04
CA PRO A 230 -1.36 10.49 20.09
C PRO A 230 -1.45 8.97 19.87
N ALA A 231 -0.47 8.43 19.14
CA ALA A 231 -0.25 7.01 18.89
C ALA A 231 -0.46 6.13 20.13
N TYR A 232 -1.66 5.59 20.28
CA TYR A 232 -2.03 4.67 21.36
C TYR A 232 -2.97 3.57 20.86
N ASP A 233 -2.48 2.77 19.92
CA ASP A 233 -2.84 1.37 19.66
C ASP A 233 -1.94 0.82 18.53
N GLU A 234 -2.12 -0.44 18.13
CA GLU A 234 -1.39 -1.03 16.99
C GLU A 234 -1.69 -0.34 15.64
N SER A 235 -2.72 0.50 15.58
CA SER A 235 -3.10 1.34 14.44
C SER A 235 -2.29 2.64 14.38
N GLY A 236 -1.84 3.15 15.53
CA GLY A 236 -1.11 4.41 15.68
C GLY A 236 0.41 4.31 15.64
N ALA A 237 0.99 3.12 15.47
CA ALA A 237 2.45 2.98 15.39
C ALA A 237 2.99 3.56 14.08
N PHE A 238 4.08 4.33 14.16
CA PHE A 238 4.78 4.87 13.01
C PHE A 238 5.65 3.78 12.36
N PRO A 239 5.35 3.35 11.12
CA PRO A 239 6.03 2.22 10.48
C PRO A 239 7.25 2.68 9.70
N GLY A 240 8.39 2.02 9.89
CA GLY A 240 9.65 2.27 9.19
C GLY A 240 10.40 1.00 8.84
N THR A 241 11.50 1.14 8.09
CA THR A 241 12.34 -0.01 7.68
C THR A 241 13.82 0.36 7.67
N THR A 242 14.70 -0.59 7.99
CA THR A 242 16.17 -0.41 7.92
C THR A 242 16.85 -1.67 7.38
N THR A 243 18.02 -1.53 6.77
CA THR A 243 18.82 -2.67 6.34
C THR A 243 19.64 -3.28 7.49
N ILE A 244 19.76 -2.56 8.61
CA ILE A 244 20.47 -3.03 9.80
C ILE A 244 19.64 -4.15 10.46
N PRO A 245 20.19 -5.37 10.66
CA PRO A 245 19.46 -6.46 11.30
C PRO A 245 19.19 -6.14 12.77
N PRO A 246 18.12 -6.67 13.41
CA PRO A 246 17.76 -6.29 14.78
C PRO A 246 18.92 -6.46 15.79
N GLY A 247 19.69 -7.54 15.69
CA GLY A 247 20.85 -7.79 16.55
C GLY A 247 22.06 -6.87 16.30
N GLY A 248 22.06 -6.11 15.22
CA GLY A 248 23.09 -5.13 14.88
C GLY A 248 22.75 -3.70 15.29
N ILE A 249 21.56 -3.46 15.85
CA ILE A 249 21.11 -2.12 16.24
C ILE A 249 21.62 -1.79 17.64
N GLU A 250 22.36 -0.69 17.76
CA GLU A 250 22.86 -0.18 19.04
C GLU A 250 21.84 0.73 19.73
N ARG A 251 21.25 1.65 18.97
CA ARG A 251 20.26 2.62 19.47
C ARG A 251 19.38 3.18 18.35
N PHE A 252 18.25 3.73 18.77
CA PHE A 252 17.36 4.53 17.94
C PHE A 252 17.37 5.98 18.41
N GLU A 253 17.46 6.91 17.47
CA GLU A 253 17.37 8.35 17.73
C GLU A 253 16.11 8.91 17.07
N ILE A 254 15.26 9.54 17.86
CA ILE A 254 14.10 10.29 17.36
C ILE A 254 14.54 11.74 17.23
N VAL A 255 14.58 12.25 16.00
CA VAL A 255 15.14 13.57 15.69
C VAL A 255 14.06 14.46 15.07
N THR A 256 13.92 15.70 15.55
CA THR A 256 13.01 16.68 14.93
C THR A 256 13.50 17.13 13.56
N ALA A 257 12.62 17.76 12.78
CA ALA A 257 13.02 18.45 11.54
C ALA A 257 14.14 19.50 11.75
N GLY A 258 14.20 20.12 12.94
CA GLY A 258 15.26 21.07 13.30
C GLY A 258 16.57 20.43 13.76
N GLY A 259 16.73 19.10 13.63
CA GLY A 259 17.96 18.39 14.00
C GLY A 259 18.16 18.15 15.49
N ARG A 260 17.18 18.51 16.34
CA ARG A 260 17.23 18.24 17.78
C ARG A 260 16.84 16.79 18.04
N VAL A 261 17.67 16.05 18.79
CA VAL A 261 17.31 14.72 19.29
C VAL A 261 16.27 14.89 20.40
N LEU A 262 15.06 14.34 20.18
CA LEU A 262 13.99 14.28 21.16
C LEU A 262 14.14 13.12 22.13
N LEU A 263 14.70 12.01 21.64
CA LEU A 263 14.87 10.81 22.43
C LEU A 263 15.96 9.92 21.83
N ASP A 264 16.88 9.48 22.70
CA ASP A 264 17.87 8.44 22.41
C ASP A 264 17.43 7.17 23.16
N VAL A 265 17.08 6.12 22.40
CA VAL A 265 16.62 4.83 22.93
C VAL A 265 17.71 3.80 22.70
N ARG A 266 18.38 3.37 23.76
CA ARG A 266 19.50 2.41 23.69
C ARG A 266 19.09 0.99 23.97
N SER A 267 19.86 0.05 23.43
CA SER A 267 19.73 -1.36 23.78
C SER A 267 20.00 -1.57 25.27
N PRO A 268 19.15 -2.30 26.00
CA PRO A 268 19.43 -2.64 27.39
C PRO A 268 20.60 -3.63 27.43
N GLY A 269 21.81 -3.14 27.74
CA GLY A 269 22.96 -4.00 28.05
C GLY A 269 24.27 -3.73 27.32
N ARG A 270 24.50 -2.53 26.76
CA ARG A 270 25.83 -2.14 26.29
C ARG A 270 26.11 -0.65 26.52
#